data_AF-A0A8K0P722-F1
#
_entry.id   AF-A0A8K0P722-F1
#
_cell.length_a   1.000
_cell.length_b   1.000
_cell.length_c   1.000
_cell.angle_alpha   90.00
_cell.angle_beta   90.00
_cell.angle_gamma   90.00
#
_symmetry.space_group_name_H-M   'P 1'
#
loop_
_entity.id
_entity.type
_entity.pdbx_description
1 polymer ?
#
loop_
_entity_poly.entity_id
_entity_poly.type
_entity_poly.pdbx_seq_one_letter_code
_entity_poly.pdbx_strand_id
1 'polypeptide(L)'
;MIWVCDLEEDCSDGSDETTCSELSSSTTESIKTCKEFQFLCSDGRCVPLQWVCDLDEDCSDGSDEASCPELSSSTTESSMTCSEDNFRCKNGLCIPRIQNCDGEDDCGDSSDE
;
A
#
# COMPACT_ATOMS: atom_id res chain seq x y z
N MET A 1 1.90 -19.05 -40.25
CA MET A 1 1.34 -17.77 -40.69
C MET A 1 0.03 -17.64 -39.94
N ILE A 2 -0.04 -16.65 -39.05
CA ILE A 2 -0.97 -16.56 -37.92
C ILE A 2 -2.09 -15.61 -38.36
N TRP A 3 -3.34 -16.07 -38.40
CA TRP A 3 -4.56 -15.35 -38.81
C TRP A 3 -5.48 -15.29 -37.58
N VAL A 4 -5.05 -14.54 -36.58
CA VAL A 4 -5.67 -14.41 -35.26
C VAL A 4 -5.36 -12.99 -34.78
N CYS A 5 -6.38 -12.19 -34.47
CA CYS A 5 -6.27 -10.79 -34.03
C CYS A 5 -5.76 -9.80 -35.10
N ASP A 6 -6.17 -9.95 -36.36
CA ASP A 6 -5.81 -9.04 -37.46
C ASP A 6 -6.97 -8.20 -38.01
N LEU A 7 -8.11 -8.17 -37.30
CA LEU A 7 -9.30 -7.35 -37.60
C LEU A 7 -10.00 -7.68 -38.94
N GLU A 8 -9.69 -8.81 -39.54
CA GLU A 8 -10.43 -9.38 -40.68
C GLU A 8 -11.22 -10.59 -40.19
N GLU A 9 -12.50 -10.72 -40.60
CA GLU A 9 -13.31 -11.90 -40.26
C GLU A 9 -12.90 -13.06 -41.16
N ASP A 10 -11.84 -13.75 -40.77
CA ASP A 10 -11.32 -14.90 -41.49
C ASP A 10 -12.02 -16.20 -41.07
N CYS A 11 -12.60 -16.25 -39.86
CA CYS A 11 -13.44 -17.35 -39.42
C CYS A 11 -14.94 -17.02 -39.56
N SER A 12 -15.72 -17.95 -40.11
CA SER A 12 -17.19 -17.81 -40.27
C SER A 12 -17.99 -17.71 -38.96
N ASP A 13 -17.34 -17.93 -37.81
CA ASP A 13 -17.89 -17.76 -36.46
C ASP A 13 -17.27 -16.55 -35.73
N GLY A 14 -16.37 -15.79 -36.37
CA GLY A 14 -15.67 -14.63 -35.80
C GLY A 14 -14.77 -14.94 -34.61
N SER A 15 -14.57 -16.22 -34.29
CA SER A 15 -13.84 -16.68 -33.12
C SER A 15 -12.36 -16.27 -33.10
N ASP A 16 -11.80 -15.98 -34.27
CA ASP A 16 -10.44 -15.48 -34.49
C ASP A 16 -10.17 -14.08 -33.89
N GLU A 17 -11.22 -13.28 -33.66
CA GLU A 17 -11.10 -11.91 -33.12
C GLU A 17 -11.70 -11.75 -31.71
N THR A 18 -12.44 -12.74 -31.21
CA THR A 18 -13.26 -12.57 -29.99
C THR A 18 -12.51 -12.79 -28.67
N THR A 19 -11.33 -13.41 -28.70
CA THR A 19 -10.51 -13.71 -27.50
C THR A 19 -9.10 -13.13 -27.62
N CYS A 20 -9.01 -11.90 -28.12
CA CYS A 20 -7.76 -11.14 -28.23
C CYS A 20 -7.56 -10.23 -27.00
N SER A 21 -7.61 -10.81 -25.80
CA SER A 21 -7.66 -10.03 -24.55
C SER A 21 -6.36 -9.34 -24.14
N GLU A 22 -5.26 -9.42 -24.90
CA GLU A 22 -3.95 -8.95 -24.41
C GLU A 22 -3.18 -8.10 -25.41
N LEU A 23 -3.84 -7.43 -26.37
CA LEU A 23 -3.20 -6.44 -27.24
C LEU A 23 -4.12 -5.27 -27.64
N SER A 24 -5.18 -4.97 -26.87
CA SER A 24 -5.93 -3.71 -27.01
C SER A 24 -5.20 -2.55 -26.32
N SER A 25 -4.04 -2.20 -26.87
CA SER A 25 -3.40 -0.89 -26.65
C SER A 25 -3.82 0.11 -27.72
N SER A 26 -5.11 0.19 -28.06
CA SER A 26 -5.80 1.37 -28.63
C SER A 26 -7.02 0.94 -29.44
N THR A 27 -8.22 1.06 -28.86
CA THR A 27 -9.25 2.00 -29.35
C THR A 27 -10.44 1.98 -28.39
N THR A 28 -10.72 3.16 -27.83
CA THR A 28 -12.03 3.56 -27.30
C THR A 28 -12.56 2.80 -26.08
N GLU A 29 -11.93 3.00 -24.92
CA GLU A 29 -12.70 3.31 -23.70
C GLU A 29 -11.84 4.07 -22.69
N SER A 30 -12.27 5.27 -22.33
CA SER A 30 -11.60 6.15 -21.38
C SER A 30 -11.84 5.66 -19.95
N ILE A 31 -11.31 4.49 -19.59
CA ILE A 31 -11.10 4.13 -18.19
C ILE A 31 -9.85 4.90 -17.75
N LYS A 32 -9.99 5.82 -16.80
CA LYS A 32 -8.87 6.57 -16.18
C LYS A 32 -7.99 5.62 -15.35
N THR A 33 -7.29 4.71 -16.00
CA THR A 33 -6.32 3.83 -15.35
C THR A 33 -4.95 4.47 -15.54
N CYS A 34 -4.30 4.84 -14.44
CA CYS A 34 -2.92 5.32 -14.48
C CYS A 34 -2.00 4.25 -15.10
N LYS A 35 -0.81 4.65 -15.58
CA LYS A 35 0.17 3.71 -16.17
C LYS A 35 0.51 2.58 -15.19
N GLU A 36 1.07 1.48 -15.71
CA GLU A 36 1.51 0.27 -14.99
C GLU A 36 2.41 0.50 -13.74
N PHE A 37 2.91 1.71 -13.52
CA PHE A 37 3.70 2.10 -12.33
C PHE A 37 3.23 3.41 -11.68
N GLN A 38 1.95 3.73 -11.78
CA GLN A 38 1.37 4.95 -11.24
C GLN A 38 0.19 4.64 -10.31
N PHE A 39 0.13 5.37 -9.21
CA PHE A 39 -0.97 5.38 -8.27
C PHE A 39 -2.00 6.42 -8.67
N LEU A 40 -3.27 6.02 -8.66
CA LEU A 40 -4.39 6.91 -8.89
C LEU A 40 -4.79 7.56 -7.56
N CYS A 41 -4.48 8.84 -7.44
CA CYS A 41 -5.02 9.70 -6.40
C CYS A 41 -6.55 9.64 -6.35
N SER A 42 -7.13 9.86 -5.17
CA SER A 42 -8.59 10.04 -5.02
C SER A 42 -9.11 11.26 -5.81
N ASP A 43 -8.25 12.27 -6.03
CA ASP A 43 -8.48 13.44 -6.89
C ASP A 43 -8.49 13.08 -8.41
N GLY A 44 -8.12 11.85 -8.76
CA GLY A 44 -8.06 11.36 -10.14
C GLY A 44 -6.77 11.72 -10.88
N ARG A 45 -5.77 12.22 -10.17
CA ARG A 45 -4.40 12.44 -10.65
C ARG A 45 -3.60 11.15 -10.60
N CYS A 46 -2.61 11.00 -11.48
CA CYS A 46 -1.69 9.87 -11.45
C CYS A 46 -0.33 10.33 -10.95
N VAL A 47 0.15 9.75 -9.86
CA VAL A 47 1.50 9.94 -9.33
C VAL A 47 2.30 8.65 -9.51
N PRO A 48 3.63 8.68 -9.64
CA PRO A 48 4.45 7.48 -9.67
C PRO A 48 4.31 6.68 -8.37
N LEU A 49 4.34 5.34 -8.43
CA LEU A 49 4.31 4.49 -7.23
C LEU A 49 5.46 4.75 -6.25
N GLN A 50 6.55 5.39 -6.69
CA GLN A 50 7.68 5.77 -5.82
C GLN A 50 7.37 6.98 -4.92
N TRP A 51 6.31 7.73 -5.24
CA TRP A 51 5.79 8.90 -4.50
C TRP A 51 4.54 8.52 -3.70
N VAL A 52 4.47 7.25 -3.30
CA VAL A 52 3.37 6.74 -2.48
C VAL A 52 4.04 6.27 -1.20
N CYS A 53 3.66 6.86 -0.08
CA CYS A 53 4.28 6.63 1.23
C CYS A 53 5.73 7.11 1.29
N ASP A 54 6.05 8.24 0.66
CA ASP A 54 7.40 8.81 0.65
C ASP A 54 7.58 10.02 1.58
N LEU A 55 6.56 10.32 2.40
CA LEU A 55 6.48 11.42 3.37
C LEU A 55 6.27 12.80 2.73
N ASP A 56 6.00 12.89 1.42
CA ASP A 56 5.63 14.12 0.74
C ASP A 56 4.19 14.03 0.20
N GLU A 57 3.49 15.16 0.19
CA GLU A 57 2.11 15.21 -0.35
C GLU A 57 2.17 15.50 -1.86
N ASP A 58 2.46 14.48 -2.66
CA ASP A 58 2.47 14.57 -4.12
C ASP A 58 1.06 14.57 -4.72
N CYS A 59 0.09 14.03 -3.98
CA CYS A 59 -1.32 14.13 -4.32
C CYS A 59 -1.94 15.44 -3.82
N SER A 60 -2.79 16.07 -4.64
CA SER A 60 -3.51 17.30 -4.27
C SER A 60 -4.37 17.16 -2.98
N ASP A 61 -4.74 15.93 -2.65
CA ASP A 61 -5.58 15.54 -1.51
C ASP A 61 -4.79 14.73 -0.45
N GLY A 62 -3.47 14.56 -0.63
CA GLY A 62 -2.62 13.73 0.25
C GLY A 62 -2.99 12.24 0.27
N SER A 63 -3.76 11.77 -0.72
CA SER A 63 -4.25 10.38 -0.79
C SER A 63 -3.14 9.34 -0.97
N ASP A 64 -2.01 9.75 -1.54
CA ASP A 64 -0.76 9.00 -1.67
C ASP A 64 -0.11 8.67 -0.33
N GLU A 65 -0.23 9.57 0.66
CA GLU A 65 0.28 9.36 2.03
C GLU A 65 -0.79 8.79 2.99
N ALA A 66 -2.07 8.93 2.65
CA ALA A 66 -3.18 8.51 3.51
C ALA A 66 -3.42 6.97 3.56
N SER A 67 -2.92 6.21 2.57
CA SER A 67 -3.15 4.77 2.44
C SER A 67 -1.87 3.95 2.65
N CYS A 68 -1.04 4.36 3.61
CA CYS A 68 0.26 3.76 3.86
C CYS A 68 0.24 2.80 5.05
N PRO A 69 0.41 1.48 4.84
CA PRO A 69 0.46 0.51 5.94
C PRO A 69 1.65 0.73 6.88
N GLU A 70 2.74 1.32 6.38
CA GLU A 70 3.99 1.55 7.15
C GLU A 70 3.97 2.84 8.00
N LEU A 71 3.17 3.85 7.64
CA LEU A 71 3.07 5.10 8.41
C LEU A 71 2.22 4.96 9.68
N SER A 72 1.41 3.90 9.77
CA SER A 72 0.73 3.50 11.01
C SER A 72 1.73 3.09 12.11
N SER A 73 2.99 2.81 11.75
CA SER A 73 4.06 2.49 12.72
C SER A 73 4.86 3.70 13.19
N SER A 74 4.68 4.89 12.60
CA SER A 74 5.50 6.07 12.95
C SER A 74 4.71 7.29 13.41
N THR A 75 3.40 7.39 13.19
CA THR A 75 2.61 8.49 13.78
C THR A 75 1.26 8.02 14.29
N THR A 76 1.18 7.93 15.62
CA THR A 76 -0.04 8.16 16.42
C THR A 76 -1.15 7.13 16.46
N GLU A 77 -0.95 5.87 16.10
CA GLU A 77 -1.85 4.78 16.54
C GLU A 77 -1.02 3.53 16.85
N SER A 78 -0.18 3.64 17.89
CA SER A 78 0.17 2.48 18.70
C SER A 78 -1.15 1.94 19.24
N SER A 79 -1.74 1.00 18.51
CA SER A 79 -2.75 0.07 18.99
C SER A 79 -2.16 -0.71 20.16
N MET A 80 -2.06 -0.08 21.33
CA MET A 80 -1.82 -0.61 22.68
C MET A 80 -0.97 -1.89 22.81
N THR A 81 0.03 -2.06 21.95
CA THR A 81 0.96 -3.17 21.99
C THR A 81 2.32 -2.53 21.80
N CYS A 82 3.08 -2.43 22.90
CA CYS A 82 4.51 -2.21 22.80
C CYS A 82 5.08 -3.15 21.73
N SER A 83 6.13 -2.74 21.00
CA SER A 83 6.84 -3.63 20.06
C SER A 83 7.03 -5.02 20.67
N GLU A 84 7.04 -6.08 19.86
CA GLU A 84 7.13 -7.47 20.35
C GLU A 84 8.30 -7.69 21.34
N ASP A 85 9.35 -6.88 21.20
CA ASP A 85 10.57 -6.88 22.01
C ASP A 85 10.52 -6.00 23.28
N ASN A 86 9.41 -5.32 23.54
CA ASN A 86 9.22 -4.41 24.67
C ASN A 86 8.21 -4.98 25.68
N PHE A 87 8.50 -4.82 26.97
CA PHE A 87 7.60 -5.08 28.08
C PHE A 87 6.70 -3.88 28.35
N ARG A 88 5.44 -4.14 28.71
CA ARG A 88 4.44 -3.11 29.01
C ARG A 88 4.22 -3.00 30.52
N CYS A 89 4.61 -1.87 31.09
CA CYS A 89 4.33 -1.49 32.47
C CYS A 89 2.82 -1.36 32.73
N LYS A 90 2.37 -1.47 33.99
CA LYS A 90 0.95 -1.25 34.33
C LYS A 90 0.51 0.19 34.09
N ASN A 91 1.43 1.16 34.18
CA ASN A 91 1.17 2.55 33.82
C ASN A 91 1.02 2.78 32.30
N GLY A 92 1.34 1.77 31.47
CA GLY A 92 1.29 1.86 30.02
C GLY A 92 2.60 2.32 29.37
N LEU A 93 3.65 2.56 30.17
CA LEU A 93 5.01 2.76 29.67
C LEU A 93 5.53 1.47 29.01
N CYS A 94 6.26 1.60 27.92
CA CYS A 94 6.91 0.49 27.23
C CYS A 94 8.41 0.56 27.47
N ILE A 95 8.96 -0.44 28.15
CA ILE A 95 10.40 -0.59 28.36
C ILE A 95 10.92 -1.80 27.58
N PRO A 96 12.20 -1.88 27.23
CA PRO A 96 12.81 -3.08 26.65
C PRO A 96 12.60 -4.32 27.54
N ARG A 97 12.39 -5.51 26.96
CA ARG A 97 12.26 -6.76 27.73
C ARG A 97 13.45 -7.10 28.63
N ILE A 98 14.63 -6.55 28.34
CA ILE A 98 15.84 -6.73 29.17
C ILE A 98 15.74 -6.02 30.52
N GLN A 99 14.91 -4.98 30.63
CA GLN A 99 14.64 -4.21 31.86
C GLN A 99 13.50 -4.82 32.68
N ASN A 100 12.89 -5.93 32.23
CA ASN A 100 11.92 -6.64 33.05
C ASN A 100 12.66 -7.51 34.08
N CYS A 101 12.46 -7.19 35.35
CA CYS A 101 13.00 -7.86 36.54
C CYS A 101 14.53 -7.86 36.55
N ASP A 102 15.15 -6.72 36.24
CA ASP A 102 16.59 -6.57 36.25
C ASP A 102 17.14 -5.98 37.57
N GLY A 103 16.25 -5.59 38.49
CA GLY A 103 16.58 -5.04 39.79
C GLY A 103 16.51 -3.51 39.87
N GLU A 104 16.06 -2.85 38.80
CA GLU A 104 15.91 -1.40 38.69
C GLU A 104 14.44 -1.04 38.33
N ASP A 105 13.90 0.06 38.88
CA ASP A 105 12.53 0.52 38.55
C ASP A 105 12.57 1.42 37.31
N ASP A 106 12.53 0.81 36.12
CA ASP A 106 12.47 1.52 34.85
C ASP A 106 11.04 1.93 34.48
N CYS A 107 10.02 1.24 34.99
CA CYS A 107 8.63 1.66 34.82
C CYS A 107 8.29 2.95 35.57
N GLY A 108 8.98 3.24 36.68
CA GLY A 108 8.63 4.33 37.61
C GLY A 108 7.39 4.04 38.47
N ASP A 109 6.83 2.83 38.31
CA ASP A 109 5.69 2.32 39.08
C ASP A 109 5.95 0.90 39.64
N SER A 110 7.19 0.43 39.62
CA SER A 110 7.66 -0.90 40.04
C SER A 110 6.87 -2.04 39.40
N SER A 111 6.49 -1.85 38.14
CA SER A 111 5.70 -2.85 37.40
C SER A 111 6.55 -3.86 36.65
N ASP A 112 7.79 -3.49 36.40
CA ASP A 112 8.88 -4.29 35.84
C ASP A 112 9.67 -5.06 36.90
N GLU A 113 9.48 -4.76 38.19
CA GLU A 113 10.15 -5.42 39.33
C GLU A 113 9.32 -6.52 40.02
#